data_AF-A0A950KGW0-F1
#
_entry.id   AF-A0A950KGW0-F1
#
_cell.length_a   1.000
_cell.length_b   1.000
_cell.length_c   1.000
_cell.angle_alpha   90.00
_cell.angle_beta   90.00
_cell.angle_gamma   90.00
#
_symmetry.space_group_name_H-M   'P 1'
#
loop_
_entity.id
_entity.type
_entity.pdbx_description
1 polymer ?
#
loop_
_entity_poly.entity_id
_entity_poly.type
_entity_poly.pdbx_seq_one_letter_code
_entity_poly.pdbx_strand_id
1 'polypeptide(L)'
;ERLTETLLLKINLLAQAVGQVESQTRIRRRPFLRLDQDSFRVHLAAPGPGLPAFWNARVELVADSAAEPVSLGQTDLPYFLPPDALSPSVYQPKSTPVYRRSAATIRIREVFPSSDGRTALDLTFATDDELPAAASDLVHLTLPAGGGTLDVYGHPDKPRGLAEHEVRIRTLPQAISPAVCKDLERMAGLPLTKVPFELLPRLTSPYDLYALAVTGARVLLSAEENPLPIVIDELLSFAVQLASEPHRQKPLGQRIIRLFEQEARWSRTLGPQNVRRQPSRDGQPEAKIPLELWAEVLAILVKSLPGGPDSYCRDFGDAPPLALETAFHGPLTDLRRLEVILRGTVTNESEPNAEVQSAIDEVRQGLIRAKR
;
A
#
# COMPACT_ATOMS: atom_id res chain seq x y z
N GLU A 1 31.13 -10.05 -2.71
CA GLU A 1 30.32 -9.02 -2.00
C GLU A 1 29.33 -8.18 -2.86
N ARG A 2 29.52 -7.97 -4.18
CA ARG A 2 28.75 -6.95 -4.96
C ARG A 2 27.22 -7.06 -4.97
N LEU A 3 26.63 -8.25 -4.78
CA LEU A 3 25.16 -8.39 -4.80
C LEU A 3 24.50 -7.80 -3.56
N THR A 4 25.07 -8.06 -2.37
CA THR A 4 24.59 -7.53 -1.09
C THR A 4 24.74 -6.00 -1.04
N GLU A 5 25.84 -5.47 -1.55
CA GLU A 5 26.04 -4.02 -1.70
C GLU A 5 25.01 -3.42 -2.67
N THR A 6 24.76 -4.06 -3.82
CA THR A 6 23.71 -3.61 -4.75
C THR A 6 22.34 -3.59 -4.09
N LEU A 7 22.01 -4.63 -3.30
CA LEU A 7 20.77 -4.68 -2.54
C LEU A 7 20.71 -3.55 -1.51
N LEU A 8 21.78 -3.30 -0.75
CA LEU A 8 21.87 -2.21 0.21
C LEU A 8 21.57 -0.86 -0.45
N LEU A 9 22.25 -0.56 -1.56
CA LEU A 9 22.05 0.70 -2.29
C LEU A 9 20.62 0.85 -2.80
N LYS A 10 20.03 -0.22 -3.34
CA LYS A 10 18.63 -0.21 -3.80
C LYS A 10 17.63 -0.02 -2.65
N ILE A 11 17.82 -0.72 -1.53
CA ILE A 11 17.00 -0.53 -0.33
C ILE A 11 17.13 0.90 0.19
N ASN A 12 18.33 1.49 0.14
CA ASN A 12 18.54 2.87 0.54
C ASN A 12 17.81 3.86 -0.37
N LEU A 13 17.86 3.68 -1.69
CA LEU A 13 17.08 4.50 -2.63
C LEU A 13 15.58 4.38 -2.37
N LEU A 14 15.08 3.18 -2.06
CA LEU A 14 13.66 2.99 -1.73
C LEU A 14 13.29 3.66 -0.41
N ALA A 15 14.11 3.55 0.63
CA ALA A 15 13.89 4.23 1.90
C ALA A 15 13.85 5.75 1.72
N GLN A 16 14.73 6.30 0.88
CA GLN A 16 14.70 7.73 0.52
C GLN A 16 13.43 8.09 -0.25
N ALA A 17 13.01 7.30 -1.25
CA ALA A 17 11.79 7.55 -2.02
C ALA A 17 10.54 7.58 -1.13
N VAL A 18 10.36 6.58 -0.26
CA VAL A 18 9.25 6.54 0.70
C VAL A 18 9.34 7.73 1.67
N GLY A 19 10.54 8.10 2.11
CA GLY A 19 10.75 9.23 3.02
C GLY A 19 10.42 10.59 2.40
N GLN A 20 10.70 10.78 1.12
CA GLN A 20 10.32 11.98 0.38
C GLN A 20 8.80 12.08 0.27
N VAL A 21 8.11 10.99 -0.09
CA VAL A 21 6.65 10.96 -0.18
C VAL A 21 6.03 11.23 1.20
N GLU A 22 6.49 10.57 2.26
CA GLU A 22 6.03 10.80 3.64
C GLU A 22 6.15 12.28 4.03
N SER A 23 7.34 12.86 3.87
CA SER A 23 7.59 14.24 4.27
C SER A 23 6.74 15.22 3.47
N GLN A 24 6.58 15.01 2.16
CA GLN A 24 5.77 15.89 1.32
C GLN A 24 4.28 15.74 1.60
N THR A 25 3.78 14.53 1.83
CA THR A 25 2.40 14.29 2.26
C THR A 25 2.10 14.97 3.59
N ARG A 26 3.02 14.90 4.56
CA ARG A 26 2.89 15.59 5.86
C ARG A 26 2.81 17.11 5.71
N ILE A 27 3.66 17.69 4.86
CA ILE A 27 3.71 19.14 4.62
C ILE A 27 2.45 19.61 3.88
N ARG A 28 2.08 18.91 2.80
CA ARG A 28 0.98 19.32 1.90
C ARG A 28 -0.39 18.93 2.43
N ARG A 29 -0.46 17.94 3.33
CA ARG A 29 -1.69 17.31 3.83
C ARG A 29 -2.60 16.80 2.71
N ARG A 30 -1.98 16.25 1.67
CA ARG A 30 -2.65 15.67 0.50
C ARG A 30 -1.90 14.43 0.02
N PRO A 31 -2.59 13.37 -0.42
CA PRO A 31 -1.95 12.27 -1.12
C PRO A 31 -1.50 12.71 -2.52
N PHE A 32 -0.66 11.94 -3.20
CA PHE A 32 -0.22 12.24 -4.56
C PHE A 32 -1.18 11.70 -5.62
N LEU A 33 -1.68 10.47 -5.42
CA LEU A 33 -2.62 9.75 -6.30
C LEU A 33 -2.14 9.53 -7.75
N ARG A 34 -0.87 9.83 -8.04
CA ARG A 34 -0.29 9.73 -9.38
C ARG A 34 1.23 9.46 -9.35
N LEU A 35 1.72 8.81 -8.31
CA LEU A 35 3.13 8.42 -8.28
C LEU A 35 3.41 7.36 -9.35
N ASP A 36 4.54 7.51 -10.03
CA ASP A 36 5.04 6.62 -11.07
C ASP A 36 6.58 6.63 -11.14
N GLN A 37 7.15 6.01 -12.17
CA GLN A 37 8.60 5.99 -12.39
C GLN A 37 9.21 7.39 -12.58
N ASP A 38 8.44 8.33 -13.14
CA ASP A 38 8.93 9.66 -13.53
C ASP A 38 8.81 10.67 -12.40
N SER A 39 8.12 10.27 -11.33
CA SER A 39 7.96 11.02 -10.09
C SER A 39 9.26 11.21 -9.29
N PHE A 40 10.27 10.39 -9.56
CA PHE A 40 11.54 10.39 -8.82
C PHE A 40 12.73 10.72 -9.72
N ARG A 41 13.68 11.48 -9.17
CA ARG A 41 15.00 11.72 -9.77
C ARG A 41 16.07 11.20 -8.82
N VAL A 42 17.14 10.65 -9.40
CA VAL A 42 18.30 10.17 -8.65
C VAL A 42 19.49 11.06 -9.02
N HIS A 43 20.04 11.73 -8.01
CA HIS A 43 21.21 12.58 -8.13
C HIS A 43 22.40 11.89 -7.49
N LEU A 44 23.55 11.93 -8.16
CA LEU A 44 24.82 11.53 -7.57
C LEU A 44 25.56 12.80 -7.16
N ALA A 45 25.88 12.93 -5.87
CA ALA A 45 26.73 14.02 -5.42
C ALA A 45 28.17 13.79 -5.91
N ALA A 46 29.01 14.83 -5.83
CA ALA A 46 30.45 14.62 -5.98
C ALA A 46 30.93 13.70 -4.83
N PRO A 47 31.56 12.54 -5.11
CA PRO A 47 32.07 11.70 -4.04
C PRO A 47 33.21 12.40 -3.32
N GLY A 48 33.23 12.31 -1.99
CA GLY A 48 34.45 12.60 -1.23
C GLY A 48 35.54 11.57 -1.56
N PRO A 49 36.83 11.91 -1.35
CA PRO A 49 37.92 10.96 -1.57
C PRO A 49 37.69 9.68 -0.74
N GLY A 50 37.71 8.52 -1.41
CA GLY A 50 37.61 7.21 -0.77
C GLY A 50 36.20 6.60 -0.64
N LEU A 51 35.14 7.30 -1.04
CA LEU A 51 33.77 6.74 -1.03
C LEU A 51 33.35 6.24 -2.42
N PRO A 52 32.70 5.05 -2.53
CA PRO A 52 32.17 4.60 -3.82
C PRO A 52 31.10 5.54 -4.36
N ALA A 53 31.14 5.79 -5.67
CA ALA A 53 30.34 6.84 -6.32
C ALA A 53 28.82 6.67 -6.20
N PHE A 54 28.30 5.47 -5.97
CA PHE A 54 26.86 5.24 -5.83
C PHE A 54 26.35 5.34 -4.39
N TRP A 55 27.24 5.39 -3.40
CA TRP A 55 26.87 5.47 -1.98
C TRP A 55 26.35 6.85 -1.56
N ASN A 56 26.57 7.86 -2.40
CA ASN A 56 26.09 9.21 -2.19
C ASN A 56 24.85 9.54 -3.05
N ALA A 57 24.20 8.52 -3.63
CA ALA A 57 23.00 8.70 -4.41
C ALA A 57 21.86 9.26 -3.54
N ARG A 58 21.16 10.25 -4.08
CA ARG A 58 20.03 10.91 -3.43
C ARG A 58 18.78 10.83 -4.29
N VAL A 59 17.66 10.49 -3.68
CA VAL A 59 16.35 10.52 -4.32
C VAL A 59 15.67 11.85 -4.05
N GLU A 60 15.22 12.49 -5.11
CA GLU A 60 14.37 13.67 -5.08
C GLU A 60 12.99 13.33 -5.65
N LEU A 61 11.93 13.71 -4.93
CA LEU A 61 10.56 13.61 -5.42
C LEU A 61 10.23 14.88 -6.20
N VAL A 62 10.02 14.73 -7.51
CA VAL A 62 9.72 15.84 -8.43
C VAL A 62 8.25 15.89 -8.85
N ALA A 63 7.47 14.86 -8.50
CA ALA A 63 6.03 14.86 -8.72
C ALA A 63 5.32 15.89 -7.82
N ASP A 64 4.22 16.42 -8.34
CA ASP A 64 3.25 17.16 -7.56
C ASP A 64 2.05 16.27 -7.20
N SER A 65 1.28 16.69 -6.20
CA SER A 65 0.04 16.03 -5.84
C SER A 65 -1.01 16.28 -6.93
N ALA A 66 -1.60 15.20 -7.44
CA ALA A 66 -2.75 15.25 -8.33
C ALA A 66 -4.08 15.15 -7.57
N ALA A 67 -4.04 15.12 -6.23
CA ALA A 67 -5.23 14.94 -5.42
C ALA A 67 -6.05 16.22 -5.34
N GLU A 68 -7.27 16.17 -5.85
CA GLU A 68 -8.22 17.26 -5.75
C GLU A 68 -9.13 17.05 -4.53
N PRO A 69 -9.18 18.01 -3.59
CA PRO A 69 -10.10 17.93 -2.47
C PRO A 69 -11.53 18.16 -2.96
N VAL A 70 -12.41 17.23 -2.63
CA VAL A 70 -13.85 17.31 -2.93
C VAL A 70 -14.62 17.56 -1.64
N SER A 71 -15.43 18.60 -1.66
CA SER A 71 -16.36 18.92 -0.57
C SER A 71 -17.57 18.00 -0.68
N LEU A 72 -17.62 16.98 0.17
CA LEU A 72 -18.79 16.11 0.31
C LEU A 72 -19.78 16.74 1.29
N GLY A 73 -20.73 17.49 0.75
CA GLY A 73 -21.74 18.19 1.55
C GLY A 73 -21.11 19.17 2.55
N GLN A 74 -21.56 19.10 3.81
CA GLN A 74 -21.05 19.94 4.92
C GLN A 74 -20.04 19.20 5.81
N THR A 75 -19.35 18.18 5.31
CA THR A 75 -18.34 17.47 6.11
C THR A 75 -17.03 18.25 6.13
N ASP A 76 -16.40 18.34 7.31
CA ASP A 76 -15.13 19.06 7.49
C ASP A 76 -13.90 18.25 7.05
N LEU A 77 -14.10 17.00 6.61
CA LEU A 77 -13.01 16.10 6.24
C LEU A 77 -12.80 16.14 4.72
N PRO A 78 -11.57 16.44 4.26
CA PRO A 78 -11.29 16.46 2.83
C PRO A 78 -11.38 15.04 2.28
N TYR A 79 -12.21 14.86 1.26
CA TYR A 79 -12.19 13.68 0.42
C TYR A 79 -11.29 13.96 -0.78
N PHE A 80 -10.49 13.00 -1.22
CA PHE A 80 -9.60 13.18 -2.36
C PHE A 80 -10.04 12.25 -3.48
N LEU A 81 -10.22 12.82 -4.67
CA LEU A 81 -10.47 12.07 -5.89
C LEU A 81 -9.21 12.11 -6.77
N PRO A 82 -8.93 11.02 -7.50
CA PRO A 82 -7.93 11.07 -8.56
C PRO A 82 -8.45 11.95 -9.71
N PRO A 83 -7.57 12.53 -10.53
CA PRO A 83 -8.01 13.28 -11.72
C PRO A 83 -8.79 12.38 -12.69
N ASP A 84 -9.82 12.93 -13.34
CA ASP A 84 -10.83 12.23 -14.16
C ASP A 84 -10.27 11.33 -15.28
N ALA A 85 -9.02 11.53 -15.70
CA ALA A 85 -8.36 10.77 -16.75
C ALA A 85 -7.02 10.21 -16.28
N LEU A 86 -7.05 9.17 -15.45
CA LEU A 86 -5.87 8.33 -15.24
C LEU A 86 -5.72 7.36 -16.41
N SER A 87 -4.64 7.53 -17.18
CA SER A 87 -4.25 6.52 -18.17
C SER A 87 -3.91 5.21 -17.44
N PRO A 88 -4.32 4.04 -17.97
CA PRO A 88 -4.03 2.76 -17.35
C PRO A 88 -2.53 2.61 -17.07
N SER A 89 -2.17 2.31 -15.83
CA SER A 89 -0.78 2.22 -15.39
C SER A 89 -0.62 1.10 -14.38
N VAL A 90 0.51 0.40 -14.42
CA VAL A 90 0.87 -0.61 -13.41
C VAL A 90 1.11 0.01 -12.03
N TYR A 91 1.33 1.32 -11.95
CA TYR A 91 1.45 2.07 -10.70
C TYR A 91 0.10 2.35 -10.04
N GLN A 92 -1.00 1.97 -10.68
CA GLN A 92 -2.36 2.15 -10.19
C GLN A 92 -3.01 0.79 -9.96
N PRO A 93 -3.68 0.59 -8.83
CA PRO A 93 -4.34 -0.68 -8.53
C PRO A 93 -5.54 -0.89 -9.45
N LYS A 94 -5.59 -2.06 -10.10
CA LYS A 94 -6.66 -2.50 -11.01
C LYS A 94 -8.06 -2.51 -10.36
N SER A 95 -8.12 -2.67 -9.04
CA SER A 95 -9.34 -2.78 -8.25
C SER A 95 -9.90 -1.45 -7.76
N THR A 96 -9.32 -0.31 -8.17
CA THR A 96 -9.95 0.99 -7.90
C THR A 96 -11.32 0.98 -8.56
N PRO A 97 -12.44 1.06 -7.83
CA PRO A 97 -13.74 1.05 -8.46
C PRO A 97 -13.79 2.24 -9.42
N VAL A 98 -13.83 1.91 -10.70
CA VAL A 98 -14.14 2.88 -11.75
C VAL A 98 -15.48 3.46 -11.35
N TYR A 99 -15.57 4.79 -11.30
CA TYR A 99 -16.82 5.54 -11.10
C TYR A 99 -17.99 4.79 -11.75
N ARG A 100 -18.77 4.10 -10.93
CA ARG A 100 -19.86 3.26 -11.42
C ARG A 100 -21.15 4.01 -11.18
N ARG A 101 -21.68 4.61 -12.24
CA ARG A 101 -23.06 5.06 -12.29
C ARG A 101 -23.94 3.86 -12.57
N SER A 102 -24.83 3.56 -11.64
CA SER A 102 -25.86 2.54 -11.84
C SER A 102 -27.13 2.95 -11.10
N ALA A 103 -28.13 2.07 -11.10
CA ALA A 103 -29.39 2.28 -10.42
C ALA A 103 -29.58 1.19 -9.35
N ALA A 104 -30.12 1.58 -8.20
CA ALA A 104 -30.37 0.69 -7.07
C ALA A 104 -31.83 0.79 -6.61
N THR A 105 -32.24 -0.21 -5.81
CA THR A 105 -33.44 -0.12 -5.00
C THR A 105 -33.06 0.28 -3.58
N ILE A 106 -33.62 1.40 -3.10
CA ILE A 106 -33.33 1.95 -1.78
C ILE A 106 -34.57 1.88 -0.91
N ARG A 107 -34.40 1.52 0.37
CA ARG A 107 -35.44 1.61 1.38
C ARG A 107 -34.92 2.43 2.55
N ILE A 108 -35.56 3.55 2.84
CA ILE A 108 -35.25 4.34 4.03
C ILE A 108 -35.77 3.56 5.24
N ARG A 109 -34.88 3.21 6.17
CA ARG A 109 -35.24 2.53 7.42
C ARG A 109 -35.57 3.53 8.51
N GLU A 110 -34.72 4.54 8.63
CA GLU A 110 -34.79 5.51 9.71
C GLU A 110 -34.20 6.85 9.25
N VAL A 111 -34.84 7.92 9.70
CA VAL A 111 -34.34 9.30 9.61
C VAL A 111 -34.07 9.72 11.05
N PHE A 112 -32.83 10.08 11.38
CA PHE A 112 -32.49 10.41 12.76
C PHE A 112 -31.60 11.66 12.85
N PRO A 113 -31.77 12.46 13.91
CA PRO A 113 -30.87 13.57 14.20
C PRO A 113 -29.50 13.03 14.63
N SER A 114 -28.44 13.64 14.10
CA SER A 114 -27.06 13.46 14.53
C SER A 114 -26.75 14.38 15.72
N SER A 115 -25.70 14.07 16.47
CA SER A 115 -25.31 14.78 17.70
C SER A 115 -24.97 16.26 17.50
N ASP A 116 -24.73 16.66 16.26
CA ASP A 116 -24.42 18.02 15.81
C ASP A 116 -25.64 18.78 15.26
N GLY A 117 -26.86 18.25 15.43
CA GLY A 117 -28.10 18.88 14.96
C GLY A 117 -28.35 18.71 13.47
N ARG A 118 -27.51 17.95 12.75
CA ARG A 118 -27.73 17.56 11.35
C ARG A 118 -28.59 16.30 11.27
N THR A 119 -29.00 15.91 10.07
CA THR A 119 -29.81 14.71 9.84
C THR A 119 -28.98 13.65 9.12
N ALA A 120 -29.11 12.41 9.57
CA ALA A 120 -28.55 11.23 8.90
C ALA A 120 -29.67 10.23 8.61
N LEU A 121 -29.44 9.39 7.61
CA LEU A 121 -30.35 8.36 7.15
C LEU A 121 -29.71 7.00 7.33
N ASP A 122 -30.54 6.04 7.69
CA ASP A 122 -30.19 4.62 7.62
C ASP A 122 -31.00 3.98 6.49
N LEU A 123 -30.29 3.40 5.53
CA LEU A 123 -30.85 2.92 4.27
C LEU A 123 -30.53 1.43 4.09
N THR A 124 -31.47 0.68 3.52
CA THR A 124 -31.16 -0.59 2.85
C THR A 124 -30.98 -0.30 1.37
N PHE A 125 -29.85 -0.72 0.84
CA PHE A 125 -29.44 -0.60 -0.56
C PHE A 125 -29.43 -1.99 -1.19
N ALA A 126 -30.08 -2.14 -2.34
CA ALA A 126 -30.11 -3.38 -3.10
C ALA A 126 -29.75 -3.12 -4.57
N THR A 127 -28.86 -3.95 -5.11
CA THR A 127 -28.46 -3.95 -6.53
C THR A 127 -28.63 -5.33 -7.14
N ASP A 128 -28.68 -5.40 -8.46
CA ASP A 128 -28.74 -6.69 -9.17
C ASP A 128 -27.39 -7.45 -9.10
N ASP A 129 -26.29 -6.69 -9.02
CA ASP A 129 -24.93 -7.23 -8.85
C ASP A 129 -24.41 -6.98 -7.42
N GLU A 130 -23.39 -7.73 -7.01
CA GLU A 130 -22.64 -7.40 -5.80
C GLU A 130 -22.00 -6.01 -5.92
N LEU A 131 -22.16 -5.19 -4.87
CA LEU A 131 -21.47 -3.90 -4.75
C LEU A 131 -20.01 -4.14 -4.30
N PRO A 132 -19.01 -3.87 -5.17
CA PRO A 132 -17.60 -4.10 -4.85
C PRO A 132 -17.02 -2.91 -4.07
N ALA A 133 -17.65 -2.51 -2.97
CA ALA A 133 -17.25 -1.36 -2.18
C ALA A 133 -16.37 -1.79 -0.98
N ALA A 134 -15.27 -1.07 -0.77
CA ALA A 134 -14.52 -1.14 0.47
C ALA A 134 -15.27 -0.41 1.61
N ALA A 135 -14.91 -0.71 2.85
CA ALA A 135 -15.53 -0.07 4.02
C ALA A 135 -15.28 1.45 4.08
N SER A 136 -14.19 1.91 3.47
CA SER A 136 -13.82 3.33 3.40
C SER A 136 -14.50 4.09 2.25
N ASP A 137 -15.08 3.39 1.27
CA ASP A 137 -15.75 3.99 0.11
C ASP A 137 -17.04 4.70 0.52
N LEU A 138 -17.50 5.60 -0.35
CA LEU A 138 -18.78 6.29 -0.19
C LEU A 138 -19.71 5.96 -1.33
N VAL A 139 -20.98 5.76 -1.01
CA VAL A 139 -22.05 5.69 -1.99
C VAL A 139 -22.76 7.04 -1.99
N HIS A 140 -22.74 7.70 -3.15
CA HIS A 140 -23.55 8.88 -3.43
C HIS A 140 -24.88 8.43 -4.03
N LEU A 141 -25.98 8.85 -3.41
CA LEU A 141 -27.34 8.56 -3.84
C LEU A 141 -28.08 9.88 -4.09
N THR A 142 -28.86 9.93 -5.16
CA THR A 142 -29.76 11.05 -5.44
C THR A 142 -31.20 10.62 -5.17
N LEU A 143 -31.71 10.96 -3.97
CA LEU A 143 -33.04 10.56 -3.51
C LEU A 143 -34.12 11.57 -3.93
N PRO A 144 -35.32 11.15 -4.34
CA PRO A 144 -36.44 12.07 -4.52
C PRO A 144 -36.96 12.54 -3.15
N ALA A 145 -37.00 13.85 -2.88
CA ALA A 145 -37.52 14.39 -1.63
C ALA A 145 -37.95 15.87 -1.78
N GLY A 146 -38.99 16.30 -1.05
CA GLY A 146 -39.40 17.72 -1.02
C GLY A 146 -39.81 18.31 -2.37
N GLY A 147 -40.28 17.49 -3.31
CA GLY A 147 -40.58 17.92 -4.68
C GLY A 147 -39.36 18.10 -5.60
N GLY A 148 -38.17 17.72 -5.14
CA GLY A 148 -36.92 17.73 -5.92
C GLY A 148 -36.06 16.51 -5.63
N THR A 149 -34.74 16.71 -5.70
CA THR A 149 -33.73 15.69 -5.40
C THR A 149 -32.88 16.09 -4.21
N LEU A 150 -32.48 15.11 -3.41
CA LEU A 150 -31.57 15.24 -2.29
C LEU A 150 -30.38 14.31 -2.52
N ASP A 151 -29.19 14.90 -2.65
CA ASP A 151 -27.96 14.12 -2.65
C ASP A 151 -27.59 13.74 -1.23
N VAL A 152 -27.30 12.45 -1.03
CA VAL A 152 -26.81 11.90 0.24
C VAL A 152 -25.58 11.04 -0.02
N TYR A 153 -24.63 11.09 0.90
CA TYR A 153 -23.40 10.30 0.86
C TYR A 153 -23.39 9.38 2.06
N GLY A 154 -23.03 8.11 1.89
CA GLY A 154 -23.00 7.17 3.02
C GLY A 154 -22.00 6.05 2.87
N HIS A 155 -21.57 5.50 3.99
CA HIS A 155 -20.68 4.35 4.00
C HIS A 155 -21.48 3.06 3.88
N PRO A 156 -21.07 2.14 2.98
CA PRO A 156 -21.62 0.80 2.94
C PRO A 156 -21.16 0.03 4.17
N ASP A 157 -22.12 -0.48 4.93
CA ASP A 157 -21.95 -1.43 6.01
C ASP A 157 -22.58 -2.75 5.56
N LYS A 158 -21.81 -3.84 5.59
CA LYS A 158 -22.30 -5.20 5.32
C LYS A 158 -22.51 -5.92 6.66
N PRO A 159 -23.57 -5.61 7.44
CA PRO A 159 -23.85 -6.34 8.67
C PRO A 159 -24.22 -7.79 8.36
N ARG A 160 -23.90 -8.70 9.28
CA ARG A 160 -24.31 -10.12 9.19
C ARG A 160 -25.85 -10.21 9.15
N GLY A 161 -26.39 -10.93 8.17
CA GLY A 161 -27.83 -11.27 8.10
C GLY A 161 -28.65 -10.56 7.01
N LEU A 162 -28.02 -9.76 6.14
CA LEU A 162 -28.66 -9.25 4.92
C LEU A 162 -28.59 -10.28 3.78
N ALA A 163 -29.47 -10.13 2.77
CA ALA A 163 -29.39 -10.91 1.54
C ALA A 163 -28.09 -10.59 0.77
N GLU A 164 -27.66 -11.50 -0.11
CA GLU A 164 -26.35 -11.48 -0.79
C GLU A 164 -26.06 -10.18 -1.58
N HIS A 165 -27.11 -9.47 -2.03
CA HIS A 165 -27.01 -8.20 -2.76
C HIS A 165 -27.61 -7.00 -2.02
N GLU A 166 -27.84 -7.14 -0.71
CA GLU A 166 -28.30 -6.05 0.15
C GLU A 166 -27.17 -5.55 1.04
N VAL A 167 -27.03 -4.23 1.10
CA VAL A 167 -26.05 -3.53 1.93
C VAL A 167 -26.77 -2.48 2.76
N ARG A 168 -26.34 -2.27 4.00
CA ARG A 168 -26.84 -1.16 4.81
C ARG A 168 -26.00 0.06 4.50
N ILE A 169 -26.62 1.21 4.29
CA ILE A 169 -25.90 2.46 4.09
C ILE A 169 -26.31 3.42 5.19
N ARG A 170 -25.33 3.87 5.97
CA ARG A 170 -25.52 4.97 6.91
C ARG A 170 -24.95 6.24 6.27
N THR A 171 -25.81 7.24 6.08
CA THR A 171 -25.38 8.50 5.47
C THR A 171 -24.59 9.35 6.43
N LEU A 172 -23.71 10.19 5.88
CA LEU A 172 -23.04 11.27 6.59
C LEU A 172 -24.10 12.28 7.06
N PRO A 173 -23.95 12.86 8.26
CA PRO A 173 -24.85 13.91 8.73
C PRO A 173 -24.79 15.15 7.84
N GLN A 174 -25.95 15.63 7.39
CA GLN A 174 -26.05 16.85 6.58
C GLN A 174 -27.22 17.74 7.01
N ALA A 175 -27.13 19.04 6.72
CA ALA A 175 -28.23 19.96 6.98
C ALA A 175 -29.37 19.68 5.99
N ILE A 176 -30.48 19.15 6.50
CA ILE A 176 -31.69 18.88 5.72
C ILE A 176 -32.81 19.77 6.27
N SER A 177 -33.58 20.40 5.37
CA SER A 177 -34.68 21.26 5.82
C SER A 177 -35.77 20.43 6.54
N PRO A 178 -36.47 21.00 7.54
CA PRO A 178 -37.51 20.27 8.27
C PRO A 178 -38.64 19.73 7.38
N ALA A 179 -38.93 20.40 6.27
CA ALA A 179 -39.92 19.94 5.29
C ALA A 179 -39.45 18.65 4.58
N VAL A 180 -38.19 18.64 4.12
CA VAL A 180 -37.59 17.47 3.47
C VAL A 180 -37.45 16.30 4.45
N CYS A 181 -37.09 16.55 5.72
CA CYS A 181 -37.05 15.49 6.75
C CYS A 181 -38.41 14.81 6.91
N LYS A 182 -39.50 15.58 7.01
CA LYS A 182 -40.86 15.02 7.12
C LYS A 182 -41.25 14.19 5.89
N ASP A 183 -40.81 14.59 4.70
CA ASP A 183 -41.07 13.82 3.49
C ASP A 183 -40.26 12.50 3.47
N LEU A 184 -38.98 12.53 3.88
CA LEU A 184 -38.17 11.33 4.02
C LEU A 184 -38.74 10.35 5.06
N GLU A 185 -39.25 10.87 6.18
CA GLU A 185 -39.93 10.08 7.22
C GLU A 185 -41.19 9.40 6.68
N ARG A 186 -42.00 10.10 5.85
CA ARG A 186 -43.18 9.51 5.19
C ARG A 186 -42.81 8.43 4.18
N MET A 187 -41.64 8.54 3.58
CA MET A 187 -41.11 7.56 2.63
C MET A 187 -40.45 6.36 3.31
N ALA A 188 -40.24 6.39 4.62
CA ALA A 188 -39.65 5.29 5.37
C ALA A 188 -40.42 3.98 5.15
N GLY A 189 -39.69 2.91 4.88
CA GLY A 189 -40.24 1.59 4.56
C GLY A 189 -40.65 1.38 3.10
N LEU A 190 -40.86 2.44 2.31
CA LEU A 190 -41.23 2.31 0.90
C LEU A 190 -39.99 1.98 0.03
N PRO A 191 -40.11 1.03 -0.93
CA PRO A 191 -39.04 0.77 -1.89
C PRO A 191 -38.99 1.86 -2.96
N LEU A 192 -37.88 2.59 -3.01
CA LEU A 192 -37.54 3.53 -4.08
C LEU A 192 -36.74 2.77 -5.13
N THR A 193 -37.32 2.59 -6.32
CA THR A 193 -36.69 1.83 -7.40
C THR A 193 -35.97 2.75 -8.37
N LYS A 194 -34.94 2.23 -9.03
CA LYS A 194 -34.14 2.94 -10.05
C LYS A 194 -33.49 4.23 -9.53
N VAL A 195 -33.11 4.27 -8.25
CA VAL A 195 -32.40 5.40 -7.67
C VAL A 195 -30.99 5.45 -8.25
N PRO A 196 -30.57 6.52 -8.93
CA PRO A 196 -29.20 6.67 -9.41
C PRO A 196 -28.23 6.67 -8.24
N PHE A 197 -27.12 5.95 -8.40
CA PHE A 197 -26.03 5.97 -7.44
C PHE A 197 -24.67 6.02 -8.12
N GLU A 198 -23.71 6.57 -7.39
CA GLU A 198 -22.29 6.57 -7.72
C GLU A 198 -21.50 5.96 -6.56
N LEU A 199 -20.59 5.05 -6.86
CA LEU A 199 -19.58 4.59 -5.91
C LEU A 199 -18.34 5.48 -6.03
N LEU A 200 -18.02 6.18 -4.94
CA LEU A 200 -16.86 7.05 -4.81
C LEU A 200 -15.79 6.30 -4.00
N PRO A 201 -14.67 5.88 -4.61
CA PRO A 201 -13.58 5.28 -3.86
C PRO A 201 -12.91 6.29 -2.95
N ARG A 202 -12.61 5.90 -1.72
CA ARG A 202 -11.80 6.74 -0.86
C ARG A 202 -10.33 6.46 -1.10
N LEU A 203 -9.68 7.34 -1.86
CA LEU A 203 -8.25 7.22 -2.13
C LEU A 203 -7.46 8.17 -1.23
N THR A 204 -6.53 7.60 -0.47
CA THR A 204 -5.62 8.34 0.42
C THR A 204 -4.19 7.85 0.21
N SER A 205 -3.25 8.20 1.09
CA SER A 205 -1.84 7.79 1.01
C SER A 205 -1.54 6.29 0.83
N PRO A 206 -2.37 5.32 1.24
CA PRO A 206 -2.16 3.92 0.90
C PRO A 206 -2.18 3.66 -0.62
N TYR A 207 -2.87 4.50 -1.40
CA TYR A 207 -2.78 4.49 -2.85
C TYR A 207 -1.35 4.81 -3.34
N ASP A 208 -0.71 5.81 -2.73
CA ASP A 208 0.69 6.14 -3.00
C ASP A 208 1.64 5.03 -2.51
N LEU A 209 1.29 4.36 -1.42
CA LEU A 209 2.03 3.20 -0.91
C LEU A 209 2.03 2.03 -1.91
N TYR A 210 0.92 1.78 -2.61
CA TYR A 210 0.88 0.82 -3.71
C TYR A 210 1.85 1.21 -4.84
N ALA A 211 1.83 2.47 -5.28
CA ALA A 211 2.76 2.96 -6.30
C ALA A 211 4.23 2.86 -5.86
N LEU A 212 4.52 3.05 -4.57
CA LEU A 212 5.83 2.82 -3.98
C LEU A 212 6.20 1.32 -3.94
N ALA A 213 5.24 0.41 -3.70
CA ALA A 213 5.46 -1.03 -3.81
C ALA A 213 5.83 -1.44 -5.24
N VAL A 214 5.14 -0.87 -6.25
CA VAL A 214 5.45 -1.07 -7.67
C VAL A 214 6.83 -0.51 -8.02
N THR A 215 7.17 0.67 -7.47
CA THR A 215 8.52 1.25 -7.60
C THR A 215 9.58 0.34 -6.98
N GLY A 216 9.31 -0.21 -5.80
CA GLY A 216 10.15 -1.21 -5.13
C GLY A 216 10.35 -2.45 -5.98
N ALA A 217 9.28 -3.02 -6.52
CA ALA A 217 9.34 -4.17 -7.41
C ALA A 217 10.14 -3.88 -8.68
N ARG A 218 9.97 -2.70 -9.29
CA ARG A 218 10.80 -2.27 -10.43
C ARG A 218 12.28 -2.21 -10.07
N VAL A 219 12.60 -1.62 -8.92
CA VAL A 219 13.99 -1.46 -8.48
C VAL A 219 14.62 -2.80 -8.12
N LEU A 220 13.89 -3.70 -7.46
CA LEU A 220 14.45 -4.92 -6.85
C LEU A 220 14.29 -6.18 -7.69
N LEU A 221 13.24 -6.26 -8.51
CA LEU A 221 12.80 -7.50 -9.14
C LEU A 221 12.75 -7.42 -10.67
N SER A 222 12.70 -6.21 -11.26
CA SER A 222 12.64 -6.08 -12.71
C SER A 222 14.02 -6.13 -13.36
N ALA A 223 14.15 -7.02 -14.34
CA ALA A 223 15.34 -7.22 -15.15
C ALA A 223 14.95 -7.37 -16.63
N GLU A 224 15.93 -7.53 -17.52
CA GLU A 224 15.69 -7.65 -18.97
C GLU A 224 14.80 -8.87 -19.32
N GLU A 225 15.07 -10.02 -18.70
CA GLU A 225 14.29 -11.25 -18.84
C GLU A 225 13.08 -11.32 -17.89
N ASN A 226 12.93 -10.32 -17.01
CA ASN A 226 11.87 -10.26 -16.00
C ASN A 226 11.20 -8.86 -15.99
N PRO A 227 10.43 -8.53 -17.04
CA PRO A 227 9.89 -7.20 -17.23
C PRO A 227 8.84 -6.87 -16.16
N LEU A 228 8.72 -5.58 -15.82
CA LEU A 228 7.87 -5.08 -14.74
C LEU A 228 6.41 -5.60 -14.77
N PRO A 229 5.71 -5.66 -15.92
CA PRO A 229 4.33 -6.18 -15.94
C PRO A 229 4.21 -7.62 -15.42
N ILE A 230 5.17 -8.49 -15.76
CA ILE A 230 5.22 -9.88 -15.28
C ILE A 230 5.50 -9.90 -13.78
N VAL A 231 6.49 -9.12 -13.33
CA VAL A 231 6.84 -9.00 -11.91
C VAL A 231 5.66 -8.58 -11.06
N ILE A 232 4.89 -7.57 -11.49
CA ILE A 232 3.74 -7.07 -10.73
C ILE A 232 2.61 -8.11 -10.71
N ASP A 233 2.33 -8.77 -11.82
CA ASP A 233 1.31 -9.82 -11.87
C ASP A 233 1.65 -10.99 -10.93
N GLU A 234 2.91 -11.42 -10.94
CA GLU A 234 3.42 -12.47 -10.06
C GLU A 234 3.44 -12.01 -8.59
N LEU A 235 3.85 -10.77 -8.29
CA LEU A 235 3.85 -10.22 -6.93
C LEU A 235 2.43 -10.13 -6.34
N LEU A 236 1.46 -9.68 -7.13
CA LEU A 236 0.05 -9.63 -6.73
C LEU A 236 -0.52 -11.05 -6.51
N SER A 237 -0.26 -11.96 -7.45
CA SER A 237 -0.67 -13.38 -7.32
C SER A 237 -0.05 -14.03 -6.08
N PHE A 238 1.22 -13.74 -5.81
CA PHE A 238 1.95 -14.21 -4.65
C PHE A 238 1.33 -13.69 -3.34
N ALA A 239 0.97 -12.41 -3.28
CA ALA A 239 0.29 -11.83 -2.12
C ALA A 239 -1.08 -12.48 -1.85
N VAL A 240 -1.85 -12.77 -2.90
CA VAL A 240 -3.14 -13.48 -2.79
C VAL A 240 -2.94 -14.91 -2.27
N GLN A 241 -1.93 -15.62 -2.78
CA GLN A 241 -1.62 -16.98 -2.31
C GLN A 241 -1.17 -16.98 -0.85
N LEU A 242 -0.30 -16.05 -0.46
CA LEU A 242 0.08 -15.85 0.94
C LEU A 242 -1.15 -15.64 1.82
N ALA A 243 -2.04 -14.72 1.43
CA ALA A 243 -3.26 -14.44 2.19
C ALA A 243 -4.15 -15.67 2.37
N SER A 244 -4.12 -16.61 1.42
CA SER A 244 -4.95 -17.83 1.44
C SER A 244 -4.32 -18.99 2.21
N GLU A 245 -3.07 -18.87 2.67
CA GLU A 245 -2.40 -19.97 3.38
C GLU A 245 -3.05 -20.32 4.74
N PRO A 246 -3.18 -21.61 5.08
CA PRO A 246 -3.77 -22.07 6.34
C PRO A 246 -2.94 -21.73 7.60
N HIS A 247 -1.70 -21.21 7.44
CA HIS A 247 -0.79 -20.92 8.55
C HIS A 247 -0.55 -19.42 8.78
N ARG A 248 -1.62 -18.61 8.75
CA ARG A 248 -1.53 -17.15 8.99
C ARG A 248 -0.89 -16.75 10.32
N GLN A 249 -0.84 -17.66 11.30
CA GLN A 249 -0.20 -17.43 12.60
C GLN A 249 1.34 -17.42 12.52
N LYS A 250 1.93 -17.96 11.45
CA LYS A 250 3.40 -17.93 11.27
C LYS A 250 3.85 -16.54 10.77
N PRO A 251 5.05 -16.08 11.16
CA PRO A 251 5.64 -14.86 10.62
C PRO A 251 5.68 -14.87 9.09
N LEU A 252 5.38 -13.72 8.48
CA LEU A 252 5.28 -13.59 7.01
C LEU A 252 6.53 -14.08 6.28
N GLY A 253 7.73 -13.78 6.77
CA GLY A 253 8.99 -14.25 6.16
C GLY A 253 9.06 -15.78 6.05
N GLN A 254 8.59 -16.53 7.06
CA GLN A 254 8.57 -18.00 7.02
C GLN A 254 7.56 -18.54 6.00
N ARG A 255 6.41 -17.86 5.84
CA ARG A 255 5.41 -18.19 4.82
C ARG A 255 5.96 -17.97 3.41
N ILE A 256 6.69 -16.87 3.20
CA ILE A 256 7.38 -16.56 1.94
C ILE A 256 8.41 -17.64 1.59
N ILE A 257 9.27 -18.02 2.53
CA ILE A 257 10.28 -19.07 2.33
C ILE A 257 9.62 -20.38 1.92
N ARG A 258 8.56 -20.78 2.64
CA ARG A 258 7.81 -22.00 2.34
C ARG A 258 7.23 -21.99 0.93
N LEU A 259 6.62 -20.88 0.49
CA LEU A 259 6.09 -20.79 -0.88
C LEU A 259 7.19 -20.90 -1.93
N PHE A 260 8.38 -20.35 -1.67
CA PHE A 260 9.53 -20.48 -2.55
C PHE A 260 10.01 -21.93 -2.69
N GLU A 261 9.97 -22.70 -1.60
CA GLU A 261 10.31 -24.13 -1.59
C GLU A 261 9.26 -24.99 -2.30
N GLN A 262 7.98 -24.59 -2.23
CA GLN A 262 6.87 -25.32 -2.82
C GLN A 262 6.75 -25.10 -4.33
N GLU A 263 6.98 -23.88 -4.80
CA GLU A 263 6.73 -23.49 -6.18
C GLU A 263 7.91 -22.71 -6.77
N ALA A 264 8.68 -23.37 -7.63
CA ALA A 264 9.88 -22.81 -8.26
C ALA A 264 9.63 -21.57 -9.14
N ARG A 265 8.38 -21.30 -9.54
CA ARG A 265 8.04 -20.07 -10.27
C ARG A 265 8.28 -18.82 -9.42
N TRP A 266 7.99 -18.87 -8.12
CA TRP A 266 8.13 -17.73 -7.23
C TRP A 266 9.59 -17.37 -7.04
N SER A 267 10.44 -18.36 -6.81
CA SER A 267 11.87 -18.15 -6.70
C SER A 267 12.47 -17.65 -8.01
N ARG A 268 11.94 -18.03 -9.19
CA ARG A 268 12.40 -17.53 -10.49
C ARG A 268 12.07 -16.05 -10.72
N THR A 269 10.83 -15.63 -10.46
CA THR A 269 10.37 -14.27 -10.78
C THR A 269 10.62 -13.29 -9.63
N LEU A 270 10.48 -13.73 -8.39
CA LEU A 270 10.56 -12.88 -7.20
C LEU A 270 11.84 -13.13 -6.38
N GLY A 271 12.80 -13.90 -6.91
CA GLY A 271 14.04 -14.25 -6.21
C GLY A 271 15.13 -13.17 -6.24
N PRO A 272 16.14 -13.31 -5.37
CA PRO A 272 17.21 -12.32 -5.18
C PRO A 272 18.12 -12.15 -6.40
N GLN A 273 18.13 -13.11 -7.34
CA GLN A 273 18.89 -13.00 -8.59
C GLN A 273 18.47 -11.79 -9.44
N ASN A 274 17.22 -11.34 -9.30
CA ASN A 274 16.66 -10.23 -10.07
C ASN A 274 17.07 -8.85 -9.53
N VAL A 275 17.80 -8.79 -8.39
CA VAL A 275 18.41 -7.56 -7.88
C VAL A 275 19.41 -6.98 -8.89
N ARG A 276 19.92 -7.78 -9.83
CA ARG A 276 20.73 -7.27 -10.96
C ARG A 276 19.90 -7.17 -12.22
N ARG A 277 20.17 -6.13 -13.00
CA ARG A 277 19.50 -5.93 -14.29
C ARG A 277 20.01 -6.89 -15.37
N GLN A 278 21.28 -7.30 -15.29
CA GLN A 278 21.92 -8.22 -16.24
C GLN A 278 22.44 -9.46 -15.52
N PRO A 279 22.33 -10.65 -16.13
CA PRO A 279 22.92 -11.86 -15.59
C PRO A 279 24.45 -11.74 -15.55
N SER A 280 25.05 -12.45 -14.60
CA SER A 280 26.50 -12.54 -14.45
C SER A 280 27.14 -13.13 -15.69
N ARG A 281 28.08 -12.40 -16.30
CA ARG A 281 28.77 -12.83 -17.53
C ARG A 281 29.91 -13.81 -17.25
N ASP A 282 30.41 -13.89 -16.01
CA ASP A 282 31.79 -14.34 -15.78
C ASP A 282 31.95 -15.53 -14.81
N GLY A 283 30.91 -16.37 -14.61
CA GLY A 283 31.04 -17.66 -13.91
C GLY A 283 31.61 -17.63 -12.47
N GLN A 284 31.82 -16.45 -11.89
CA GLN A 284 32.37 -16.28 -10.54
C GLN A 284 31.33 -16.67 -9.48
N PRO A 285 31.74 -17.31 -8.37
CA PRO A 285 30.85 -17.61 -7.26
C PRO A 285 30.34 -16.31 -6.64
N GLU A 286 29.05 -16.08 -6.77
CA GLU A 286 28.43 -14.83 -6.33
C GLU A 286 28.11 -14.86 -4.83
N ALA A 287 28.27 -13.72 -4.17
CA ALA A 287 27.74 -13.53 -2.83
C ALA A 287 26.22 -13.78 -2.85
N LYS A 288 25.77 -14.81 -2.15
CA LYS A 288 24.36 -15.18 -2.05
C LYS A 288 23.69 -14.33 -0.98
N ILE A 289 22.57 -13.69 -1.32
CA ILE A 289 21.69 -13.09 -0.31
C ILE A 289 21.00 -14.24 0.44
N PRO A 290 21.11 -14.32 1.78
CA PRO A 290 20.38 -15.32 2.55
C PRO A 290 18.88 -15.25 2.29
N LEU A 291 18.22 -16.40 2.17
CA LEU A 291 16.81 -16.45 1.78
C LEU A 291 15.93 -15.79 2.84
N GLU A 292 16.31 -15.86 4.11
CA GLU A 292 15.64 -15.20 5.23
C GLU A 292 15.67 -13.69 5.09
N LEU A 293 16.81 -13.13 4.70
CA LEU A 293 16.96 -11.70 4.47
C LEU A 293 16.16 -11.26 3.23
N TRP A 294 16.15 -12.08 2.19
CA TRP A 294 15.35 -11.81 0.99
C TRP A 294 13.84 -11.88 1.27
N ALA A 295 13.41 -12.82 2.11
CA ALA A 295 12.01 -12.93 2.52
C ALA A 295 11.53 -11.68 3.26
N GLU A 296 12.39 -11.04 4.05
CA GLU A 296 12.10 -9.75 4.69
C GLU A 296 11.98 -8.61 3.67
N VAL A 297 12.80 -8.59 2.61
CA VAL A 297 12.67 -7.63 1.50
C VAL A 297 11.31 -7.78 0.80
N LEU A 298 10.95 -9.01 0.44
CA LEU A 298 9.66 -9.29 -0.19
C LEU A 298 8.48 -9.01 0.73
N ALA A 299 8.63 -9.29 2.03
CA ALA A 299 7.61 -8.97 3.02
C ALA A 299 7.27 -7.48 2.99
N ILE A 300 8.25 -6.58 2.90
CA ILE A 300 7.97 -5.14 2.80
C ILE A 300 7.15 -4.81 1.55
N LEU A 301 7.49 -5.38 0.39
CA LEU A 301 6.74 -5.16 -0.85
C LEU A 301 5.30 -5.66 -0.73
N VAL A 302 5.11 -6.89 -0.21
CA VAL A 302 3.78 -7.48 0.00
C VAL A 302 2.96 -6.67 1.00
N LYS A 303 3.55 -6.28 2.13
CA LYS A 303 2.88 -5.46 3.14
C LYS A 303 2.50 -4.06 2.61
N SER A 304 3.23 -3.56 1.61
CA SER A 304 2.96 -2.28 0.95
C SER A 304 1.83 -2.35 -0.08
N LEU A 305 1.26 -3.52 -0.36
CA LEU A 305 0.04 -3.68 -1.15
C LEU A 305 -1.18 -3.57 -0.22
N PRO A 306 -2.01 -2.51 -0.28
CA PRO A 306 -3.18 -2.40 0.60
C PRO A 306 -4.23 -3.49 0.32
N GLY A 307 -5.00 -3.89 1.35
CA GLY A 307 -6.10 -4.86 1.19
C GLY A 307 -5.81 -6.28 1.68
N GLY A 308 -4.55 -6.62 1.93
CA GLY A 308 -4.14 -7.93 2.43
C GLY A 308 -4.16 -8.05 3.95
N PRO A 309 -4.18 -9.28 4.50
CA PRO A 309 -4.16 -9.51 5.94
C PRO A 309 -2.85 -9.11 6.61
N ASP A 310 -1.75 -9.11 5.85
CA ASP A 310 -0.42 -8.73 6.33
C ASP A 310 -0.10 -7.25 6.01
N SER A 311 -0.96 -6.54 5.27
CA SER A 311 -0.70 -5.20 4.74
C SER A 311 -0.57 -4.13 5.83
N TYR A 312 0.25 -3.10 5.57
CA TYR A 312 0.34 -1.93 6.45
C TYR A 312 -0.97 -1.13 6.51
N CYS A 313 -1.77 -1.22 5.44
CA CYS A 313 -3.05 -0.54 5.31
C CYS A 313 -4.13 -1.53 4.89
N ARG A 314 -5.31 -1.44 5.53
CA ARG A 314 -6.46 -2.31 5.30
C ARG A 314 -7.08 -2.13 3.93
N ASP A 315 -7.05 -0.92 3.40
CA ASP A 315 -7.54 -0.57 2.06
C ASP A 315 -6.88 0.75 1.57
N PHE A 316 -7.33 1.27 0.43
CA PHE A 316 -6.79 2.51 -0.16
C PHE A 316 -7.21 3.80 0.57
N GLY A 317 -8.19 3.72 1.47
CA GLY A 317 -8.73 4.83 2.25
C GLY A 317 -8.30 4.83 3.73
N ASP A 318 -7.47 3.87 4.14
CA ASP A 318 -7.16 3.57 5.55
C ASP A 318 -6.26 4.60 6.25
N ALA A 319 -5.78 5.64 5.55
CA ALA A 319 -5.05 6.71 6.22
C ALA A 319 -6.00 7.68 6.95
N PRO A 320 -5.71 8.05 8.20
CA PRO A 320 -6.48 9.06 8.92
C PRO A 320 -6.47 10.41 8.16
N PRO A 321 -7.60 11.11 8.04
CA PRO A 321 -7.70 12.35 7.25
C PRO A 321 -6.69 13.45 7.63
N LEU A 322 -6.29 13.50 8.91
CA LEU A 322 -5.38 14.51 9.45
C LEU A 322 -3.95 14.00 9.66
N ALA A 323 -3.66 12.75 9.29
CA ALA A 323 -2.37 12.10 9.46
C ALA A 323 -2.09 11.18 8.27
N LEU A 324 -2.23 11.73 7.07
CA LEU A 324 -2.10 10.98 5.82
C LEU A 324 -0.72 10.32 5.68
N GLU A 325 0.32 10.93 6.23
CA GLU A 325 1.70 10.44 6.21
C GLU A 325 1.91 9.15 7.00
N THR A 326 1.01 8.79 7.93
CA THR A 326 1.20 7.62 8.80
C THR A 326 1.20 6.30 8.04
N ALA A 327 0.61 6.25 6.83
CA ALA A 327 0.67 5.10 5.93
C ALA A 327 2.11 4.68 5.61
N PHE A 328 3.08 5.60 5.69
CA PHE A 328 4.48 5.36 5.34
C PHE A 328 5.37 4.99 6.53
N HIS A 329 4.89 5.07 7.77
CA HIS A 329 5.72 4.82 8.96
C HIS A 329 6.21 3.37 9.06
N GLY A 330 5.30 2.42 8.83
CA GLY A 330 5.61 0.99 8.79
C GLY A 330 6.70 0.63 7.76
N PRO A 331 6.51 0.93 6.46
CA PRO A 331 7.51 0.62 5.44
C PRO A 331 8.84 1.33 5.67
N LEU A 332 8.85 2.59 6.15
CA LEU A 332 10.09 3.28 6.49
C LEU A 332 10.86 2.61 7.62
N THR A 333 10.15 2.13 8.65
CA THR A 333 10.75 1.43 9.79
C THR A 333 11.40 0.13 9.32
N ASP A 334 10.68 -0.67 8.52
CA ASP A 334 11.17 -1.95 8.04
C ASP A 334 12.34 -1.79 7.05
N LEU A 335 12.27 -0.78 6.15
CA LEU A 335 13.38 -0.47 5.22
C LEU A 335 14.63 -0.02 5.97
N ARG A 336 14.51 0.88 6.96
CA ARG A 336 15.65 1.33 7.78
C ARG A 336 16.26 0.20 8.59
N ARG A 337 15.44 -0.72 9.12
CA ARG A 337 15.92 -1.94 9.77
C ARG A 337 16.77 -2.78 8.80
N LEU A 338 16.29 -2.99 7.57
CA LEU A 338 17.05 -3.72 6.55
C LEU A 338 18.35 -3.01 6.17
N GLU A 339 18.36 -1.69 6.07
CA GLU A 339 19.61 -0.95 5.81
C GLU A 339 20.66 -1.22 6.88
N VAL A 340 20.29 -1.22 8.16
CA VAL A 340 21.23 -1.49 9.26
C VAL A 340 21.81 -2.89 9.15
N ILE A 341 20.96 -3.89 8.89
CA ILE A 341 21.38 -5.29 8.71
C ILE A 341 22.33 -5.41 7.50
N LEU A 342 21.95 -4.83 6.37
CA LEU A 342 22.71 -4.89 5.12
C LEU A 342 24.03 -4.11 5.19
N ARG A 343 24.09 -2.98 5.91
CA ARG A 343 25.37 -2.29 6.16
C ARG A 343 26.32 -3.18 6.93
N GLY A 344 25.83 -3.84 7.98
CA GLY A 344 26.63 -4.78 8.77
C GLY A 344 27.20 -5.93 7.93
N THR A 345 26.45 -6.44 6.96
CA THR A 345 26.93 -7.52 6.08
C THR A 345 27.87 -7.04 4.97
N VAL A 346 27.77 -5.77 4.54
CA VAL A 346 28.68 -5.18 3.55
C VAL A 346 30.01 -4.76 4.19
N THR A 347 30.00 -4.23 5.43
CA THR A 347 31.20 -3.76 6.11
C THR A 347 31.92 -4.84 6.89
N ASN A 348 31.22 -5.86 7.38
CA ASN A 348 31.85 -7.06 7.93
C ASN A 348 32.25 -7.96 6.77
N GLU A 349 33.36 -7.63 6.11
CA GLU A 349 34.18 -8.68 5.49
C GLU A 349 34.39 -9.75 6.57
N SER A 350 34.20 -11.02 6.25
CA SER A 350 34.27 -12.10 7.24
C SER A 350 35.72 -12.43 7.66
N GLU A 351 36.70 -11.60 7.25
CA GLU A 351 38.12 -11.80 7.50
C GLU A 351 38.65 -11.13 8.79
N PRO A 352 38.32 -9.88 9.17
CA PRO A 352 38.85 -9.27 10.39
C PRO A 352 38.35 -9.97 11.65
N ASN A 353 37.13 -10.51 11.65
CA ASN A 353 36.61 -11.31 12.75
C ASN A 353 37.28 -12.68 12.84
N ALA A 354 37.68 -13.29 11.72
CA ALA A 354 38.42 -14.55 11.75
C ALA A 354 39.84 -14.35 12.29
N GLU A 355 40.49 -13.24 11.95
CA GLU A 355 41.83 -12.90 12.44
C GLU A 355 41.83 -12.52 13.93
N VAL A 356 40.85 -11.73 14.38
CA VAL A 356 40.66 -11.43 15.81
C VAL A 356 40.32 -12.69 16.59
N GLN A 357 39.47 -13.58 16.06
CA GLN A 357 39.13 -14.82 16.74
C GLN A 357 40.28 -15.82 16.74
N SER A 358 41.08 -15.87 15.66
CA SER A 358 42.33 -16.62 15.60
C SER A 358 43.33 -16.11 16.63
N ALA A 359 43.49 -14.79 16.77
CA ALA A 359 44.37 -14.19 17.76
C ALA A 359 43.90 -14.48 19.20
N ILE A 360 42.58 -14.44 19.45
CA ILE A 360 41.99 -14.80 20.74
C ILE A 360 42.24 -16.28 21.07
N ASP A 361 42.06 -17.17 20.10
CA ASP A 361 42.30 -18.60 20.27
C ASP A 361 43.80 -18.93 20.45
N GLU A 362 44.70 -18.22 19.77
CA GLU A 362 46.15 -18.33 19.97
C GLU A 362 46.57 -17.92 21.39
N VAL A 363 46.07 -16.78 21.87
CA VAL A 363 46.33 -16.32 23.25
C VAL A 363 45.75 -17.31 24.27
N ARG A 364 44.57 -17.86 24.01
CA ARG A 364 43.93 -18.86 24.88
C ARG A 364 44.73 -20.16 24.93
N GLN A 365 45.25 -20.63 23.80
CA GLN A 365 46.12 -21.82 23.76
C GLN A 365 47.47 -21.57 24.44
N GLY A 366 48.05 -20.36 24.28
CA GLY A 366 49.26 -19.95 24.97
C GLY A 366 49.11 -19.96 26.49
N LEU A 367 47.98 -19.43 27.00
CA LEU A 367 47.65 -19.43 28.43
C LEU A 367 47.43 -20.84 29.00
N ILE A 368 46.89 -21.77 28.21
CA ILE A 368 46.72 -23.17 28.62
C ILE A 368 48.07 -23.90 28.67
N ARG A 369 48.98 -23.61 27.73
CA ARG A 369 50.34 -24.17 27.72
C ARG A 369 51.20 -23.63 28.86
N ALA A 370 51.03 -22.37 29.25
CA ALA A 370 51.77 -21.78 30.38
C ALA A 370 51.28 -22.25 31.77
N LYS A 371 50.12 -22.90 31.84
CA LYS A 371 49.56 -23.50 33.07
C LYS A 371 49.87 -24.99 33.23
N ARG A 372 50.49 -25.62 32.23
CA ARG A 372 51.10 -26.96 32.33
C ARG A 372 52.59 -26.80 32.55
#